data_AF-A0A2G9GK78-F1
#
_entry.id   AF-A0A2G9GK78-F1
#
_cell.length_a   1.000
_cell.length_b   1.000
_cell.length_c   1.000
_cell.angle_alpha   90.00
_cell.angle_beta   90.00
_cell.angle_gamma   90.00
#
_symmetry.space_group_name_H-M   'P 1'
#
loop_
_entity.id
_entity.type
_entity.pdbx_description
1 polymer ?
#
loop_
_entity_poly.entity_id
_entity_poly.type
_entity_poly.pdbx_seq_one_letter_code
_entity_poly.pdbx_strand_id
1 'polypeptide(L)'
;MVAGTTHIPTAVYWITRSLLACASILLNLIGSGHEYITSTAESWEVLSLAHKLSVILEHLQKQLATCRKLIEKRKEEDAYILFKRLIESPHIDNMKVLRAMIRARDDQRPLYDGSKRTNERLEVLRMKYVLLLISDLDVPQEELNVLHMIYNQQSMRHEYEVLWLPIVDPTTPMSELQNTEFYDMRNNMPWYSVDHPSLVEPVAIRYIKEVWKFVHMPMLVVLDPQGKPSNLDALPMMWIWGSEAFPFTKTREGALWAEHGWNIRLLADNIDPRIPEWIANNRVICLYGGENIDWIRKFTLSARAIANNLQVPLEMLYVGKRSPRDKVRQCHVVIDREKLSHVFSVRDYYDYVWYFWVRLWSMWNSKKHIGLTVEDDRTMQEIMDLLTFDSSEEGWAVFSRGNFEMTKGKGDVLLPVLENFNNWANKVDHPDKFVTVLDEEIRRSHPEHHCNCLILPGQAEYLPERVVCSECGKIMEKFVMYRCCTD
;
A
#
# COMPACT_ATOMS: atom_id res chain seq x y z
N MET A 1 -21.97 -4.74 40.51
CA MET A 1 -22.61 -5.90 41.17
C MET A 1 -23.55 -5.54 42.33
N VAL A 2 -23.46 -4.37 42.97
CA VAL A 2 -24.27 -4.00 44.15
C VAL A 2 -25.76 -3.70 43.84
N ALA A 3 -26.11 -3.33 42.61
CA ALA A 3 -27.50 -3.04 42.23
C ALA A 3 -28.37 -4.30 42.02
N GLY A 4 -27.80 -5.42 41.56
CA GLY A 4 -28.55 -6.65 41.30
C GLY A 4 -29.08 -7.31 42.58
N THR A 5 -28.38 -7.14 43.69
CA THR A 5 -28.70 -7.76 44.99
C THR A 5 -29.88 -7.12 45.72
N THR A 6 -30.28 -5.88 45.38
CA THR A 6 -31.39 -5.18 46.04
C THR A 6 -32.66 -5.15 45.18
N HIS A 7 -32.52 -5.03 43.85
CA HIS A 7 -33.67 -4.91 42.96
C HIS A 7 -34.40 -6.24 42.69
N ILE A 8 -33.69 -7.38 42.65
CA ILE A 8 -34.32 -8.69 42.44
C ILE A 8 -35.21 -9.09 43.63
N PRO A 9 -34.74 -9.03 44.90
CA PRO A 9 -35.62 -9.32 46.04
C PRO A 9 -36.81 -8.36 46.15
N THR A 10 -36.60 -7.08 45.82
CA THR A 10 -37.68 -6.08 45.79
C THR A 10 -38.72 -6.41 44.71
N ALA A 11 -38.29 -6.82 43.52
CA ALA A 11 -39.20 -7.26 42.46
C ALA A 11 -40.02 -8.48 42.89
N VAL A 12 -39.37 -9.50 43.47
CA VAL A 12 -40.05 -10.70 43.99
C VAL A 12 -41.10 -10.32 45.04
N TYR A 13 -40.74 -9.47 46.01
CA TYR A 13 -41.68 -8.99 47.03
C TYR A 13 -42.91 -8.32 46.42
N TRP A 14 -42.73 -7.38 45.49
CA TRP A 14 -43.85 -6.67 44.88
C TRP A 14 -44.70 -7.58 44.00
N ILE A 15 -44.10 -8.54 43.28
CA ILE A 15 -44.84 -9.55 42.50
C ILE A 15 -45.71 -10.41 43.44
N THR A 16 -45.14 -10.94 44.53
CA THR A 16 -45.90 -11.75 45.50
C THR A 16 -47.01 -10.95 46.15
N ARG A 17 -46.76 -9.68 46.53
CA ARG A 17 -47.78 -8.79 47.09
C ARG A 17 -48.90 -8.53 46.09
N SER A 18 -48.57 -8.27 44.82
CA SER A 18 -49.56 -8.07 43.76
C SER A 18 -50.41 -9.32 43.52
N LEU A 19 -49.80 -10.50 43.50
CA LEU A 19 -50.52 -11.77 43.36
C LEU A 19 -51.49 -11.99 44.53
N LEU A 20 -51.06 -11.73 45.77
CA LEU A 20 -51.90 -11.85 46.96
C LEU A 20 -53.06 -10.84 46.95
N ALA A 21 -52.80 -9.58 46.59
CA ALA A 21 -53.82 -8.55 46.48
C ALA A 21 -54.87 -8.90 45.40
N CYS A 22 -54.42 -9.30 44.20
CA CYS A 22 -55.32 -9.72 43.13
C CYS A 22 -56.11 -10.98 43.50
N ALA A 23 -55.49 -11.97 44.16
CA ALA A 23 -56.18 -13.18 44.62
C ALA A 23 -57.28 -12.86 45.64
N SER A 24 -57.01 -11.95 46.58
CA SER A 24 -58.01 -11.48 47.56
C SER A 24 -59.20 -10.81 46.87
N ILE A 25 -58.96 -9.94 45.88
CA ILE A 25 -60.02 -9.27 45.12
C ILE A 25 -60.85 -10.29 44.31
N LEU A 26 -60.20 -11.25 43.65
CA LEU A 26 -60.87 -12.31 42.90
C LEU A 26 -61.73 -13.22 43.79
N LEU A 27 -61.23 -13.58 44.98
CA LEU A 27 -61.99 -14.37 45.96
C LEU A 27 -63.22 -13.61 46.46
N ASN A 28 -63.10 -12.30 46.72
CA ASN A 28 -64.22 -11.45 47.11
C ASN A 28 -65.27 -11.36 46.00
N LEU A 29 -64.85 -11.21 44.73
CA LEU A 29 -65.74 -11.20 43.57
C LEU A 29 -66.50 -12.52 43.37
N ILE A 30 -65.85 -13.67 43.63
CA ILE A 30 -66.48 -15.00 43.49
C ILE A 30 -67.43 -15.29 44.66
N GLY A 31 -67.10 -14.83 45.87
CA GLY A 31 -67.85 -15.14 47.10
C GLY A 31 -69.11 -14.31 47.33
N SER A 32 -69.28 -13.17 46.66
CA SER A 32 -70.33 -12.17 47.01
C SER A 32 -71.50 -12.05 46.03
N GLY A 33 -71.53 -12.79 44.92
CA GLY A 33 -72.64 -12.71 43.95
C GLY A 33 -72.82 -11.31 43.33
N HIS A 34 -73.93 -11.08 42.60
CA HIS A 34 -74.18 -9.88 41.75
C HIS A 34 -74.25 -8.52 42.49
N GLU A 35 -73.87 -8.41 43.77
CA GLU A 35 -73.87 -7.16 44.56
C GLU A 35 -72.47 -6.66 44.97
N TYR A 36 -71.38 -7.18 44.38
CA TYR A 36 -70.04 -6.62 44.64
C TYR A 36 -69.78 -5.35 43.82
N ILE A 37 -69.78 -4.20 44.49
CA ILE A 37 -69.25 -2.96 43.94
C ILE A 37 -67.79 -2.85 44.37
N THR A 38 -66.86 -3.01 43.44
CA THR A 38 -65.41 -2.84 43.70
C THR A 38 -65.17 -1.46 44.33
N SER A 39 -64.55 -1.42 45.51
CA SER A 39 -64.27 -0.14 46.16
C SER A 39 -63.25 0.65 45.34
N THR A 40 -63.38 1.98 45.30
CA THR A 40 -62.38 2.86 44.66
C THR A 40 -60.97 2.62 45.22
N ALA A 41 -60.86 2.27 46.50
CA ALA A 41 -59.61 1.94 47.18
C ALA A 41 -58.93 0.68 46.62
N GLU A 42 -59.68 -0.41 46.38
CA GLU A 42 -59.15 -1.66 45.78
C GLU A 42 -58.66 -1.45 44.35
N SER A 43 -59.38 -0.63 43.58
CA SER A 43 -58.99 -0.30 42.20
C SER A 43 -57.72 0.56 42.16
N TRP A 44 -57.59 1.51 43.09
CA TRP A 44 -56.37 2.31 43.25
C TRP A 44 -55.16 1.49 43.73
N GLU A 45 -55.36 0.50 44.60
CA GLU A 45 -54.27 -0.39 45.06
C GLU A 45 -53.71 -1.24 43.91
N VAL A 46 -54.58 -1.84 43.09
CA VAL A 46 -54.16 -2.61 41.89
C VAL A 46 -53.43 -1.71 40.90
N LEU A 47 -53.94 -0.51 40.63
CA LEU A 47 -53.30 0.45 39.73
C LEU A 47 -51.91 0.88 40.24
N SER A 48 -51.79 1.14 41.54
CA SER A 48 -50.52 1.50 42.19
C SER A 48 -49.49 0.36 42.12
N LEU A 49 -49.94 -0.88 42.36
CA LEU A 49 -49.10 -2.06 42.26
C LEU A 49 -48.66 -2.33 40.81
N ALA A 50 -49.56 -2.19 39.85
CA ALA A 50 -49.25 -2.30 38.42
C ALA A 50 -48.21 -1.25 38.00
N HIS A 51 -48.36 0.00 38.44
CA HIS A 51 -47.38 1.05 38.18
C HIS A 51 -46.01 0.72 38.81
N LYS A 52 -45.96 0.30 40.08
CA LYS A 52 -44.72 -0.10 40.76
C LYS A 52 -44.01 -1.25 40.04
N LEU A 53 -44.75 -2.28 39.62
CA LEU A 53 -44.20 -3.40 38.86
C LEU A 53 -43.68 -2.96 37.48
N SER A 54 -44.37 -2.03 36.82
CA SER A 54 -43.93 -1.46 35.54
C SER A 54 -42.58 -0.73 35.69
N VAL A 55 -42.43 0.11 36.71
CA VAL A 55 -41.17 0.84 37.00
C VAL A 55 -40.03 -0.14 37.29
N ILE A 56 -40.30 -1.21 38.06
CA ILE A 56 -39.30 -2.24 38.36
C ILE A 56 -38.91 -3.00 37.09
N LEU A 57 -39.87 -3.36 36.24
CA LEU A 57 -39.63 -4.05 34.98
C LEU A 57 -38.75 -3.22 34.04
N GLU A 58 -39.07 -1.93 33.87
CA GLU A 58 -38.29 -0.99 33.05
C GLU A 58 -36.84 -0.90 33.56
N HIS A 59 -36.65 -0.80 34.88
CA HIS A 59 -35.32 -0.78 35.48
C HIS A 59 -34.56 -2.08 35.22
N LEU A 60 -35.18 -3.25 35.40
CA LEU A 60 -34.56 -4.55 35.16
C LEU A 60 -34.22 -4.76 33.68
N GLN A 61 -35.06 -4.31 32.76
CA GLN A 61 -34.79 -4.33 31.32
C GLN A 61 -33.55 -3.48 30.97
N LYS A 62 -33.44 -2.28 31.56
CA LYS A 62 -32.26 -1.41 31.38
C LYS A 62 -30.99 -2.05 31.94
N GLN A 63 -31.07 -2.70 33.11
CA GLN A 63 -29.94 -3.43 33.69
C GLN A 63 -29.53 -4.61 32.81
N LEU A 64 -30.50 -5.40 32.33
CA LEU A 64 -30.24 -6.53 31.44
C LEU A 64 -29.57 -6.09 30.13
N ALA A 65 -30.05 -5.00 29.52
CA ALA A 65 -29.42 -4.43 28.32
C ALA A 65 -27.97 -4.00 28.59
N THR A 66 -27.72 -3.36 29.74
CA THR A 66 -26.36 -2.95 30.15
C THR A 66 -25.46 -4.17 30.38
N CYS A 67 -25.94 -5.19 31.08
CA CYS A 67 -25.21 -6.43 31.29
C CYS A 67 -24.89 -7.14 29.98
N ARG A 68 -25.85 -7.26 29.05
CA ARG A 68 -25.63 -7.83 27.71
C ARG A 68 -24.53 -7.07 26.96
N LYS A 69 -24.59 -5.74 26.96
CA LYS A 69 -23.55 -4.89 26.36
C LYS A 69 -22.16 -5.12 26.96
N LEU A 70 -22.07 -5.25 28.29
CA LEU A 70 -20.80 -5.53 28.97
C LEU A 70 -20.27 -6.94 28.67
N ILE A 71 -21.15 -7.94 28.57
CA ILE A 71 -20.79 -9.31 28.22
C ILE A 71 -20.24 -9.37 26.79
N GLU A 72 -20.93 -8.77 25.82
CA GLU A 72 -20.45 -8.77 24.42
C GLU A 72 -19.12 -8.03 24.29
N LYS A 73 -18.99 -6.84 24.91
CA LYS A 73 -17.69 -6.14 24.92
C LYS A 73 -16.57 -7.00 25.49
N ARG A 74 -16.83 -7.76 26.55
CA ARG A 74 -15.81 -8.63 27.15
C ARG A 74 -15.47 -9.81 26.25
N LYS A 75 -16.46 -10.42 25.59
CA LYS A 75 -16.23 -11.49 24.61
C LYS A 75 -15.41 -11.00 23.42
N GLU A 76 -15.70 -9.81 22.90
CA GLU A 76 -14.94 -9.19 21.82
C GLU A 76 -13.46 -9.00 22.20
N GLU A 77 -13.19 -8.52 23.42
CA GLU A 77 -11.82 -8.37 23.92
C GLU A 77 -11.12 -9.72 24.14
N ASP A 78 -11.81 -10.71 24.73
CA ASP A 78 -11.24 -12.05 24.92
C ASP A 78 -10.91 -12.71 23.57
N ALA A 79 -11.79 -12.54 22.56
CA ALA A 79 -11.55 -13.00 21.19
C ALA A 79 -10.36 -12.29 20.53
N TYR A 80 -10.21 -10.97 20.75
CA TYR A 80 -9.07 -10.20 20.25
C TYR A 80 -7.74 -10.64 20.86
N ILE A 81 -7.70 -10.86 22.17
CA ILE A 81 -6.50 -11.38 22.85
C ILE A 81 -6.14 -12.78 22.33
N LEU A 82 -7.14 -13.65 22.12
CA LEU A 82 -6.93 -14.98 21.55
C LEU A 82 -6.38 -14.90 20.12
N PHE A 83 -6.96 -14.02 19.29
CA PHE A 83 -6.51 -13.79 17.91
C PHE A 83 -5.06 -13.30 17.85
N LYS A 84 -4.69 -12.34 18.70
CA LYS A 84 -3.31 -11.84 18.79
C LYS A 84 -2.31 -12.97 19.11
N ARG A 85 -2.62 -13.79 20.13
CA ARG A 85 -1.79 -14.95 20.49
C ARG A 85 -1.69 -15.96 19.36
N LEU A 86 -2.77 -16.15 18.60
CA LEU A 86 -2.81 -17.07 17.47
C LEU A 86 -1.85 -16.62 16.36
N ILE A 87 -1.85 -15.35 15.98
CA ILE A 87 -0.98 -14.80 14.92
C ILE A 87 0.50 -14.85 15.33
N GLU A 88 0.81 -14.64 16.60
CA GLU A 88 2.19 -14.60 17.10
C GLU A 88 2.81 -16.01 17.28
N SER A 89 1.97 -17.04 17.40
CA SER A 89 2.41 -18.42 17.64
C SER A 89 2.68 -19.17 16.33
N PRO A 90 3.75 -20.00 16.24
CA PRO A 90 3.94 -20.88 15.10
C PRO A 90 2.93 -22.04 15.12
N HIS A 91 2.45 -22.44 13.94
CA HIS A 91 1.51 -23.57 13.78
C HIS A 91 2.08 -24.65 12.87
N ILE A 92 1.39 -25.80 12.83
CA ILE A 92 1.70 -26.90 11.91
C ILE A 92 1.48 -26.44 10.46
N ASP A 93 0.40 -25.71 10.23
CA ASP A 93 0.05 -25.07 8.96
C ASP A 93 -0.63 -23.71 9.20
N ASN A 94 -0.73 -22.91 8.15
CA ASN A 94 -1.35 -21.59 8.14
C ASN A 94 -2.89 -21.60 8.28
N MET A 95 -3.55 -22.76 8.35
CA MET A 95 -5.02 -22.83 8.28
C MET A 95 -5.71 -22.25 9.50
N LYS A 96 -5.13 -22.40 10.71
CA LYS A 96 -5.71 -21.82 11.92
C LYS A 96 -5.77 -20.29 11.82
N VAL A 97 -4.70 -19.69 11.30
CA VAL A 97 -4.61 -18.24 11.09
C VAL A 97 -5.60 -17.80 10.02
N LEU A 98 -5.59 -18.43 8.84
CA LEU A 98 -6.49 -18.08 7.74
C LEU A 98 -7.98 -18.20 8.13
N ARG A 99 -8.37 -19.26 8.87
CA ARG A 99 -9.75 -19.45 9.36
C ARG A 99 -10.14 -18.47 10.47
N ALA A 100 -9.17 -17.91 11.19
CA ALA A 100 -9.42 -16.86 12.18
C ALA A 100 -9.55 -15.48 11.52
N MET A 101 -8.92 -15.28 10.36
CA MET A 101 -9.01 -14.04 9.56
C MET A 101 -10.24 -14.01 8.66
N ILE A 102 -10.62 -15.15 8.09
CA ILE A 102 -11.67 -15.27 7.09
C ILE A 102 -12.73 -16.25 7.60
N ARG A 103 -13.94 -15.74 7.74
CA ARG A 103 -15.13 -16.50 8.10
C ARG A 103 -15.42 -17.54 7.03
N ALA A 104 -15.15 -18.79 7.36
CA ALA A 104 -15.40 -19.93 6.48
C ALA A 104 -16.15 -21.02 7.24
N ARG A 105 -17.36 -21.37 6.78
CA ARG A 105 -18.02 -22.63 7.16
C ARG A 105 -17.39 -23.77 6.36
N ASP A 106 -17.42 -25.00 6.89
CA ASP A 106 -16.74 -26.15 6.28
C ASP A 106 -17.23 -26.50 4.85
N ASP A 107 -18.45 -26.11 4.50
CA ASP A 107 -19.10 -26.29 3.21
C ASP A 107 -18.99 -25.07 2.27
N GLN A 108 -18.57 -23.92 2.80
CA GLN A 108 -18.49 -22.67 2.04
C GLN A 108 -17.18 -22.58 1.23
N ARG A 109 -17.25 -21.86 0.11
CA ARG A 109 -16.08 -21.48 -0.70
C ARG A 109 -15.83 -19.97 -0.56
N PRO A 110 -15.09 -19.55 0.47
CA PRO A 110 -14.98 -18.14 0.86
C PRO A 110 -13.98 -17.36 0.01
N LEU A 111 -13.21 -18.04 -0.85
CA LEU A 111 -12.24 -17.41 -1.73
C LEU A 111 -12.76 -17.38 -3.16
N TYR A 112 -12.48 -16.31 -3.88
CA TYR A 112 -12.65 -16.17 -5.32
C TYR A 112 -11.28 -16.28 -5.99
N ASP A 113 -11.11 -17.24 -6.90
CA ASP A 113 -9.92 -17.40 -7.73
C ASP A 113 -10.03 -16.47 -8.95
N GLY A 114 -9.26 -15.39 -8.98
CA GLY A 114 -9.29 -14.40 -10.07
C GLY A 114 -8.86 -14.96 -11.43
N SER A 115 -7.97 -15.96 -11.45
CA SER A 115 -7.50 -16.61 -12.67
C SER A 115 -8.57 -17.52 -13.28
N LYS A 116 -9.24 -18.33 -12.46
CA LYS A 116 -10.29 -19.26 -12.94
C LYS A 116 -11.70 -18.65 -12.96
N ARG A 117 -11.89 -17.54 -12.25
CA ARG A 117 -13.18 -16.88 -12.01
C ARG A 117 -14.19 -17.79 -11.32
N THR A 118 -13.72 -18.54 -10.32
CA THR A 118 -14.52 -19.49 -9.56
C THR A 118 -14.24 -19.41 -8.08
N ASN A 119 -15.22 -19.75 -7.25
CA ASN A 119 -15.01 -19.80 -5.82
C ASN A 119 -14.31 -21.11 -5.42
N GLU A 120 -13.34 -20.98 -4.52
CA GLU A 120 -12.46 -22.04 -4.01
C GLU A 120 -12.50 -22.12 -2.48
N ARG A 121 -12.03 -23.25 -1.93
CA ARG A 121 -11.92 -23.44 -0.48
C ARG A 121 -10.62 -22.86 0.05
N LEU A 122 -10.54 -22.57 1.36
CA LEU A 122 -9.31 -22.06 1.99
C LEU A 122 -8.13 -23.02 1.86
N GLU A 123 -8.38 -24.33 1.74
CA GLU A 123 -7.34 -25.36 1.69
C GLU A 123 -6.39 -25.23 0.49
N VAL A 124 -6.75 -24.47 -0.56
CA VAL A 124 -5.85 -24.18 -1.70
C VAL A 124 -4.60 -23.38 -1.30
N LEU A 125 -4.67 -22.67 -0.16
CA LEU A 125 -3.58 -21.87 0.41
C LEU A 125 -2.77 -22.62 1.48
N ARG A 126 -3.15 -23.86 1.80
CA ARG A 126 -2.56 -24.63 2.90
C ARG A 126 -1.07 -24.88 2.66
N MET A 127 -0.24 -24.63 3.67
CA MET A 127 1.23 -24.84 3.63
C MET A 127 1.95 -24.05 2.54
N LYS A 128 1.35 -22.96 2.04
CA LYS A 128 1.98 -22.03 1.10
C LYS A 128 2.37 -20.73 1.80
N TYR A 129 3.31 -20.01 1.22
CA TYR A 129 3.45 -18.59 1.51
C TYR A 129 2.22 -17.85 0.96
N VAL A 130 1.61 -17.02 1.80
CA VAL A 130 0.43 -16.23 1.41
C VAL A 130 0.77 -14.75 1.58
N LEU A 131 0.82 -14.04 0.46
CA LEU A 131 0.99 -12.59 0.41
C LEU A 131 -0.40 -11.95 0.53
N LEU A 132 -0.73 -11.46 1.71
CA LEU A 132 -1.97 -10.75 1.98
C LEU A 132 -1.86 -9.33 1.44
N LEU A 133 -2.51 -9.06 0.31
CA LEU A 133 -2.71 -7.70 -0.19
C LEU A 133 -3.86 -7.10 0.61
N ILE A 134 -3.55 -6.17 1.52
CA ILE A 134 -4.52 -5.52 2.39
C ILE A 134 -4.69 -4.09 1.91
N SER A 135 -5.93 -3.70 1.61
CA SER A 135 -6.23 -2.37 1.10
C SER A 135 -7.66 -1.95 1.44
N ASP A 136 -7.96 -0.67 1.26
CA ASP A 136 -9.34 -0.22 1.10
C ASP A 136 -9.86 -0.55 -0.32
N LEU A 137 -11.03 -0.05 -0.68
CA LEU A 137 -11.60 -0.18 -2.03
C LEU A 137 -11.07 0.87 -3.02
N ASP A 138 -10.19 1.76 -2.57
CA ASP A 138 -9.58 2.85 -3.36
C ASP A 138 -8.07 2.61 -3.50
N VAL A 139 -7.72 1.64 -4.35
CA VAL A 139 -6.31 1.34 -4.68
C VAL A 139 -5.95 2.04 -5.98
N PRO A 140 -4.82 2.78 -6.04
CA PRO A 140 -4.35 3.38 -7.29
C PRO A 140 -4.24 2.33 -8.40
N GLN A 141 -4.80 2.62 -9.57
CA GLN A 141 -4.87 1.68 -10.68
C GLN A 141 -3.46 1.32 -11.19
N GLU A 142 -2.55 2.30 -11.20
CA GLU A 142 -1.15 2.13 -11.59
C GLU A 142 -0.47 1.08 -10.69
N GLU A 143 -0.76 1.12 -9.39
CA GLU A 143 -0.21 0.18 -8.41
C GLU A 143 -0.70 -1.24 -8.65
N LEU A 144 -2.00 -1.42 -8.89
CA LEU A 144 -2.56 -2.74 -9.23
C LEU A 144 -2.02 -3.30 -10.54
N ASN A 145 -1.88 -2.46 -11.57
CA ASN A 145 -1.38 -2.87 -12.89
C ASN A 145 0.07 -3.35 -12.79
N VAL A 146 0.90 -2.65 -12.01
CA VAL A 146 2.30 -3.04 -11.80
C VAL A 146 2.41 -4.29 -10.92
N LEU A 147 1.59 -4.43 -9.86
CA LEU A 147 1.53 -5.69 -9.11
C LEU A 147 1.13 -6.86 -10.01
N HIS A 148 0.11 -6.67 -10.86
CA HIS A 148 -0.32 -7.67 -11.84
C HIS A 148 0.82 -8.02 -12.81
N MET A 149 1.55 -7.02 -13.32
CA MET A 149 2.72 -7.24 -14.18
C MET A 149 3.78 -8.10 -13.47
N ILE A 150 4.17 -7.75 -12.25
CA ILE A 150 5.20 -8.47 -11.48
C ILE A 150 4.73 -9.88 -11.13
N TYR A 151 3.47 -10.03 -10.68
CA TYR A 151 2.87 -11.32 -10.37
C TYR A 151 2.82 -12.26 -11.59
N ASN A 152 2.72 -11.70 -12.80
CA ASN A 152 2.69 -12.47 -14.03
C ASN A 152 4.06 -12.93 -14.54
N GLN A 153 5.15 -12.45 -13.94
CA GLN A 153 6.49 -12.95 -14.23
C GLN A 153 6.61 -14.39 -13.69
N GLN A 154 6.79 -15.35 -14.61
CA GLN A 154 6.56 -16.77 -14.35
C GLN A 154 7.57 -17.47 -13.42
N SER A 155 8.66 -16.79 -13.03
CA SER A 155 9.81 -17.43 -12.38
C SER A 155 9.49 -18.12 -11.05
N MET A 156 8.58 -17.57 -10.22
CA MET A 156 8.33 -18.07 -8.84
C MET A 156 6.85 -18.20 -8.44
N ARG A 157 5.91 -18.21 -9.40
CA ARG A 157 4.46 -18.30 -9.10
C ARG A 157 4.01 -19.51 -8.27
N HIS A 158 4.85 -20.54 -8.19
CA HIS A 158 4.52 -21.78 -7.46
C HIS A 158 4.93 -21.71 -5.98
N GLU A 159 5.71 -20.70 -5.59
CA GLU A 159 6.30 -20.59 -4.25
C GLU A 159 5.41 -19.80 -3.28
N TYR A 160 4.55 -18.91 -3.80
CA TYR A 160 3.63 -18.12 -3.02
C TYR A 160 2.32 -17.81 -3.77
N GLU A 161 1.26 -17.53 -3.01
CA GLU A 161 -0.03 -17.08 -3.53
C GLU A 161 -0.33 -15.68 -3.00
N VAL A 162 -0.94 -14.83 -3.83
CA VAL A 162 -1.46 -13.53 -3.38
C VAL A 162 -2.93 -13.69 -2.99
N LEU A 163 -3.32 -13.13 -1.85
CA LEU A 163 -4.69 -13.10 -1.37
C LEU A 163 -5.08 -11.67 -1.03
N TRP A 164 -6.07 -11.12 -1.73
CA TRP A 164 -6.61 -9.80 -1.45
C TRP A 164 -7.61 -9.83 -0.28
N LEU A 165 -7.38 -8.95 0.70
CA LEU A 165 -8.19 -8.72 1.89
C LEU A 165 -8.63 -7.24 1.95
N PRO A 166 -9.84 -6.92 1.46
CA PRO A 166 -10.40 -5.58 1.57
C PRO A 166 -10.76 -5.24 3.01
N ILE A 167 -10.36 -4.05 3.46
CA ILE A 167 -10.65 -3.53 4.79
C ILE A 167 -11.83 -2.56 4.70
N VAL A 168 -13.03 -3.08 4.90
CA VAL A 168 -14.27 -2.27 4.96
C VAL A 168 -14.77 -2.23 6.41
N ASP A 169 -15.41 -1.15 6.82
CA ASP A 169 -16.02 -1.06 8.15
C ASP A 169 -17.13 -2.13 8.30
N PRO A 170 -16.98 -3.10 9.21
CA PRO A 170 -17.97 -4.16 9.38
C PRO A 170 -19.28 -3.68 10.02
N THR A 171 -19.33 -2.47 10.58
CA THR A 171 -20.51 -1.93 11.27
C THR A 171 -21.52 -1.27 10.32
N THR A 172 -21.08 -0.92 9.11
CA THR A 172 -21.91 -0.21 8.13
C THR A 172 -22.13 -1.12 6.91
N PRO A 173 -23.40 -1.34 6.48
CA PRO A 173 -23.66 -2.07 5.25
C PRO A 173 -23.02 -1.36 4.05
N MET A 174 -22.41 -2.13 3.16
CA MET A 174 -21.84 -1.57 1.93
C MET A 174 -22.93 -0.97 1.05
N SER A 175 -22.67 0.23 0.53
CA SER A 175 -23.54 0.86 -0.47
C SER A 175 -23.46 0.12 -1.82
N GLU A 176 -24.43 0.36 -2.71
CA GLU A 176 -24.39 -0.19 -4.08
C GLU A 176 -23.14 0.26 -4.85
N LEU A 177 -22.68 1.49 -4.63
CA LEU A 177 -21.44 2.00 -5.21
C LEU A 177 -20.23 1.20 -4.72
N GLN A 178 -20.08 1.02 -3.40
CA GLN A 178 -18.97 0.27 -2.81
C GLN A 178 -18.96 -1.20 -3.24
N ASN A 179 -20.14 -1.81 -3.40
CA ASN A 179 -20.24 -3.16 -3.96
C ASN A 179 -19.73 -3.21 -5.40
N THR A 180 -20.09 -2.22 -6.22
CA THR A 180 -19.64 -2.12 -7.61
C THR A 180 -18.12 -1.96 -7.68
N GLU A 181 -17.56 -1.01 -6.92
CA GLU A 181 -16.10 -0.79 -6.78
C GLU A 181 -15.36 -2.06 -6.36
N PHE A 182 -15.89 -2.77 -5.34
CA PHE A 182 -15.33 -4.05 -4.90
C PHE A 182 -15.31 -5.10 -6.01
N TYR A 183 -16.43 -5.33 -6.70
CA TYR A 183 -16.50 -6.36 -7.73
C TYR A 183 -15.66 -6.01 -8.96
N ASP A 184 -15.64 -4.75 -9.38
CA ASP A 184 -14.82 -4.28 -10.50
C ASP A 184 -13.33 -4.52 -10.20
N MET A 185 -12.88 -4.14 -9.01
CA MET A 185 -11.49 -4.35 -8.59
C MET A 185 -11.17 -5.85 -8.43
N ARG A 186 -12.04 -6.63 -7.78
CA ARG A 186 -11.88 -8.08 -7.59
C ARG A 186 -11.73 -8.81 -8.93
N ASN A 187 -12.56 -8.47 -9.90
CA ASN A 187 -12.64 -9.18 -11.18
C ASN A 187 -11.47 -8.85 -12.12
N ASN A 188 -10.76 -7.75 -11.86
CA ASN A 188 -9.54 -7.35 -12.58
C ASN A 188 -8.26 -7.95 -11.96
N MET A 189 -8.33 -8.53 -10.76
CA MET A 189 -7.19 -9.17 -10.10
C MET A 189 -7.01 -10.62 -10.57
N PRO A 190 -5.76 -11.09 -10.80
CA PRO A 190 -5.48 -12.44 -11.28
C PRO A 190 -5.32 -13.45 -10.13
N TRP A 191 -5.21 -12.96 -8.89
CA TRP A 191 -4.92 -13.74 -7.69
C TRP A 191 -6.19 -14.03 -6.87
N TYR A 192 -6.04 -14.66 -5.70
CA TYR A 192 -7.18 -14.94 -4.84
C TYR A 192 -7.69 -13.66 -4.18
N SER A 193 -8.99 -13.59 -3.94
CA SER A 193 -9.61 -12.59 -3.06
C SER A 193 -10.61 -13.29 -2.16
N VAL A 194 -10.97 -12.67 -1.03
CA VAL A 194 -12.20 -13.08 -0.33
C VAL A 194 -13.40 -12.82 -1.24
N ASP A 195 -14.37 -13.73 -1.24
CA ASP A 195 -15.55 -13.62 -2.10
C ASP A 195 -16.36 -12.35 -1.79
N HIS A 196 -16.38 -11.93 -0.52
CA HIS A 196 -17.02 -10.69 -0.11
C HIS A 196 -16.32 -10.10 1.14
N PRO A 197 -16.22 -8.76 1.29
CA PRO A 197 -15.56 -8.13 2.45
C PRO A 197 -16.15 -8.53 3.81
N SER A 198 -17.46 -8.85 3.86
CA SER A 198 -18.13 -9.34 5.08
C SER A 198 -17.63 -10.70 5.60
N LEU A 199 -16.83 -11.42 4.80
CA LEU A 199 -16.17 -12.64 5.23
C LEU A 199 -14.90 -12.36 6.02
N VAL A 200 -14.34 -11.15 5.97
CA VAL A 200 -13.17 -10.79 6.80
C VAL A 200 -13.66 -10.59 8.24
N GLU A 201 -13.06 -11.30 9.18
CA GLU A 201 -13.50 -11.26 10.57
C GLU A 201 -13.18 -9.90 11.22
N PRO A 202 -14.13 -9.28 11.97
CA PRO A 202 -13.91 -7.98 12.60
C PRO A 202 -12.69 -7.93 13.53
N VAL A 203 -12.37 -9.05 14.18
CA VAL A 203 -11.19 -9.19 15.03
C VAL A 203 -9.88 -9.05 14.24
N ALA A 204 -9.86 -9.57 13.01
CA ALA A 204 -8.72 -9.46 12.11
C ALA A 204 -8.60 -8.03 11.59
N ILE A 205 -9.71 -7.39 11.20
CA ILE A 205 -9.72 -5.98 10.79
C ILE A 205 -9.17 -5.08 11.90
N ARG A 206 -9.62 -5.29 13.15
CA ARG A 206 -9.11 -4.56 14.31
C ARG A 206 -7.60 -4.77 14.49
N TYR A 207 -7.14 -6.01 14.39
CA TYR A 207 -5.72 -6.34 14.52
C TYR A 207 -4.86 -5.70 13.42
N ILE A 208 -5.33 -5.74 12.18
CA ILE A 208 -4.67 -5.12 11.02
C ILE A 208 -4.51 -3.60 11.24
N LYS A 209 -5.56 -2.92 11.70
CA LYS A 209 -5.52 -1.48 11.99
C LYS A 209 -4.64 -1.15 13.22
N GLU A 210 -4.82 -1.86 14.33
CA GLU A 210 -4.15 -1.52 15.60
C GLU A 210 -2.70 -1.99 15.68
N VAL A 211 -2.40 -3.18 15.16
CA VAL A 211 -1.09 -3.84 15.31
C VAL A 211 -0.26 -3.73 14.04
N TRP A 212 -0.83 -4.02 12.86
CA TRP A 212 -0.13 -3.85 11.59
C TRP A 212 -0.12 -2.40 11.10
N LYS A 213 -0.83 -1.48 11.77
CA LYS A 213 -0.83 -0.04 11.50
C LYS A 213 -1.31 0.30 10.08
N PHE A 214 -2.28 -0.46 9.57
CA PHE A 214 -2.94 -0.13 8.32
C PHE A 214 -3.69 1.21 8.42
N VAL A 215 -3.36 2.16 7.54
CA VAL A 215 -3.97 3.49 7.43
C VAL A 215 -4.25 3.80 5.95
N HIS A 216 -5.33 3.21 5.42
CA HIS A 216 -5.85 3.38 4.05
C HIS A 216 -4.95 2.87 2.90
N MET A 217 -3.64 3.05 3.01
CA MET A 217 -2.66 2.67 1.98
C MET A 217 -2.54 1.15 1.86
N PRO A 218 -2.48 0.60 0.63
CA PRO A 218 -2.21 -0.80 0.41
C PRO A 218 -0.94 -1.26 1.13
N MET A 219 -0.97 -2.47 1.67
CA MET A 219 0.18 -3.13 2.26
C MET A 219 0.19 -4.60 1.89
N LEU A 220 1.39 -5.19 1.78
CA LEU A 220 1.54 -6.60 1.39
C LEU A 220 2.18 -7.40 2.52
N VAL A 221 1.36 -8.02 3.36
CA VAL A 221 1.83 -8.81 4.51
C VAL A 221 2.15 -10.23 4.05
N VAL A 222 3.33 -10.74 4.40
CA VAL A 222 3.77 -12.08 4.03
C VAL A 222 3.51 -13.03 5.20
N LEU A 223 2.62 -14.01 5.01
CA LEU A 223 2.45 -15.14 5.90
C LEU A 223 3.28 -16.32 5.40
N ASP A 224 4.05 -16.92 6.30
CA ASP A 224 4.75 -18.17 6.01
C ASP A 224 3.78 -19.39 5.99
N PRO A 225 4.24 -20.59 5.58
CA PRO A 225 3.43 -21.80 5.59
C PRO A 225 2.83 -22.19 6.95
N GLN A 226 3.37 -21.67 8.06
CA GLN A 226 2.91 -21.88 9.43
C GLN A 226 1.91 -20.79 9.87
N GLY A 227 1.60 -19.82 9.01
CA GLY A 227 0.67 -18.71 9.27
C GLY A 227 1.29 -17.56 10.06
N LYS A 228 2.61 -17.57 10.27
CA LYS A 228 3.29 -16.49 10.99
C LYS A 228 3.65 -15.35 10.02
N PRO A 229 3.41 -14.08 10.37
CA PRO A 229 3.88 -12.96 9.57
C PRO A 229 5.41 -12.89 9.57
N SER A 230 6.02 -12.98 8.39
CA SER A 230 7.47 -12.87 8.19
C SER A 230 7.90 -11.48 7.75
N ASN A 231 7.00 -10.75 7.06
CA ASN A 231 7.15 -9.35 6.69
C ASN A 231 5.77 -8.66 6.74
N LEU A 232 5.70 -7.47 7.32
CA LEU A 232 4.45 -6.71 7.43
C LEU A 232 4.20 -5.81 6.23
N ASP A 233 5.22 -5.49 5.44
CA ASP A 233 5.02 -4.81 4.16
C ASP A 233 6.12 -5.17 3.16
N ALA A 234 5.77 -6.05 2.22
CA ALA A 234 6.63 -6.52 1.15
C ALA A 234 6.49 -5.71 -0.14
N LEU A 235 5.61 -4.70 -0.21
CA LEU A 235 5.46 -3.88 -1.42
C LEU A 235 6.80 -3.27 -1.87
N PRO A 236 7.61 -2.63 -0.99
CA PRO A 236 8.90 -2.09 -1.40
C PRO A 236 9.83 -3.15 -2.01
N MET A 237 9.91 -4.33 -1.40
CA MET A 237 10.72 -5.43 -1.92
C MET A 237 10.19 -5.93 -3.27
N MET A 238 8.87 -6.03 -3.42
CA MET A 238 8.21 -6.40 -4.67
C MET A 238 8.53 -5.40 -5.78
N TRP A 239 8.51 -4.10 -5.49
CA TRP A 239 8.84 -3.07 -6.48
C TRP A 239 10.29 -3.15 -6.93
N ILE A 240 11.23 -3.34 -6.00
CA ILE A 240 12.65 -3.31 -6.29
C ILE A 240 13.09 -4.59 -7.01
N TRP A 241 12.72 -5.75 -6.48
CA TRP A 241 13.29 -7.05 -6.82
C TRP A 241 12.29 -8.03 -7.47
N GLY A 242 11.00 -7.68 -7.50
CA GLY A 242 9.96 -8.57 -8.01
C GLY A 242 9.94 -9.91 -7.28
N SER A 243 9.94 -11.00 -8.04
CA SER A 243 9.93 -12.36 -7.51
C SER A 243 11.25 -12.80 -6.86
N GLU A 244 12.38 -12.18 -7.19
CA GLU A 244 13.70 -12.51 -6.61
C GLU A 244 13.79 -12.15 -5.11
N ALA A 245 12.89 -11.28 -4.65
CA ALA A 245 12.73 -10.93 -3.25
C ALA A 245 12.21 -12.07 -2.38
N PHE A 246 11.60 -13.12 -2.94
CA PHE A 246 11.11 -14.26 -2.18
C PHE A 246 12.23 -14.86 -1.28
N PRO A 247 11.96 -15.16 0.00
CA PRO A 247 10.68 -15.17 0.71
C PRO A 247 10.30 -13.84 1.40
N PHE A 248 10.74 -12.71 0.84
CA PHE A 248 10.43 -11.35 1.27
C PHE A 248 10.85 -11.04 2.71
N THR A 249 11.95 -11.64 3.16
CA THR A 249 12.49 -11.44 4.51
C THR A 249 13.57 -10.36 4.52
N LYS A 250 13.78 -9.73 5.69
CA LYS A 250 14.88 -8.76 5.89
C LYS A 250 16.25 -9.33 5.57
N THR A 251 16.48 -10.61 5.89
CA THR A 251 17.74 -11.30 5.55
C THR A 251 17.93 -11.42 4.05
N ARG A 252 16.86 -11.78 3.31
CA ARG A 252 16.91 -11.85 1.84
C ARG A 252 17.11 -10.46 1.22
N GLU A 253 16.44 -9.44 1.74
CA GLU A 253 16.62 -8.05 1.32
C GLU A 253 18.08 -7.60 1.46
N GLY A 254 18.71 -7.88 2.61
CA GLY A 254 20.12 -7.58 2.84
C GLY A 254 21.06 -8.31 1.88
N ALA A 255 20.78 -9.58 1.55
CA ALA A 255 21.55 -10.34 0.58
C ALA A 255 21.43 -9.74 -0.84
N LEU A 256 20.22 -9.37 -1.28
CA LEU A 256 20.00 -8.76 -2.59
C LEU A 256 20.75 -7.44 -2.73
N TRP A 257 20.77 -6.62 -1.68
CA TRP A 257 21.57 -5.39 -1.67
C TRP A 257 23.08 -5.61 -1.68
N ALA A 258 23.56 -6.73 -1.12
CA ALA A 258 24.97 -7.10 -1.17
C ALA A 258 25.37 -7.66 -2.55
N GLU A 259 24.45 -8.33 -3.23
CA GLU A 259 24.64 -8.91 -4.57
C GLU A 259 24.61 -7.84 -5.68
N HIS A 260 23.81 -6.78 -5.51
CA HIS A 260 23.56 -5.78 -6.55
C HIS A 260 24.20 -4.42 -6.25
N GLY A 261 25.14 -4.01 -7.11
CA GLY A 261 25.67 -2.64 -7.14
C GLY A 261 24.79 -1.68 -7.94
N TRP A 262 25.08 -0.37 -7.81
CA TRP A 262 24.46 0.66 -8.65
C TRP A 262 24.85 0.50 -10.12
N ASN A 263 23.87 0.18 -10.96
CA ASN A 263 24.01 0.04 -12.41
C ASN A 263 22.64 0.18 -13.10
N ILE A 264 22.61 0.23 -14.43
CA ILE A 264 21.36 0.44 -15.18
C ILE A 264 20.38 -0.72 -15.00
N ARG A 265 20.89 -1.93 -14.75
CA ARG A 265 20.05 -3.10 -14.46
C ARG A 265 19.29 -2.88 -13.15
N LEU A 266 19.99 -2.52 -12.08
CA LEU A 266 19.33 -2.15 -10.83
C LEU A 266 18.35 -1.01 -11.04
N LEU A 267 18.69 0.01 -11.85
CA LEU A 267 17.81 1.17 -12.06
C LEU A 267 16.54 0.84 -12.86
N ALA A 268 16.63 0.02 -13.92
CA ALA A 268 15.57 -0.06 -14.92
C ALA A 268 15.31 -1.43 -15.59
N ASP A 269 15.95 -2.53 -15.18
CA ASP A 269 15.79 -3.87 -15.82
C ASP A 269 14.32 -4.31 -15.93
N ASN A 270 13.54 -4.08 -14.86
CA ASN A 270 12.13 -4.49 -14.79
C ASN A 270 11.14 -3.45 -15.34
N ILE A 271 11.63 -2.32 -15.87
CA ILE A 271 10.79 -1.18 -16.24
C ILE A 271 10.45 -1.22 -17.73
N ASP A 272 11.39 -1.65 -18.58
CA ASP A 272 11.15 -1.78 -20.01
C ASP A 272 11.79 -3.07 -20.56
N PRO A 273 11.04 -3.91 -21.30
CA PRO A 273 11.55 -5.18 -21.81
C PRO A 273 12.71 -5.03 -22.81
N ARG A 274 12.95 -3.83 -23.35
CA ARG A 274 14.06 -3.56 -24.28
C ARG A 274 15.41 -3.40 -23.58
N ILE A 275 15.41 -3.02 -22.30
CA ILE A 275 16.64 -2.70 -21.55
C ILE A 275 17.59 -3.91 -21.45
N PRO A 276 17.14 -5.14 -21.13
CA PRO A 276 18.01 -6.31 -21.14
C PRO A 276 18.73 -6.53 -22.48
N GLU A 277 18.05 -6.31 -23.60
CA GLU A 277 18.62 -6.44 -24.95
C GLU A 277 19.67 -5.34 -25.21
N TRP A 278 19.39 -4.10 -24.81
CA TRP A 278 20.34 -2.99 -24.94
C TRP A 278 21.60 -3.21 -24.13
N ILE A 279 21.46 -3.77 -22.91
CA ILE A 279 22.58 -4.15 -22.06
C ILE A 279 23.41 -5.25 -22.73
N ALA A 280 22.77 -6.31 -23.22
CA ALA A 280 23.46 -7.45 -23.86
C ALA A 280 24.25 -7.03 -25.12
N ASN A 281 23.73 -6.04 -25.85
CA ASN A 281 24.38 -5.48 -27.04
C ASN A 281 25.38 -4.35 -26.73
N ASN A 282 25.70 -4.10 -25.45
CA ASN A 282 26.62 -3.03 -25.01
C ASN A 282 26.26 -1.65 -25.61
N ARG A 283 24.96 -1.36 -25.76
CA ARG A 283 24.49 -0.05 -26.22
C ARG A 283 24.65 1.01 -25.13
N VAL A 284 24.74 2.28 -25.54
CA VAL A 284 24.63 3.39 -24.60
C VAL A 284 23.14 3.66 -24.39
N ILE A 285 22.68 3.52 -23.15
CA ILE A 285 21.28 3.69 -22.75
C ILE A 285 21.14 5.06 -22.08
N CYS A 286 20.22 5.88 -22.56
CA CYS A 286 19.89 7.17 -21.99
C CYS A 286 18.44 7.15 -21.47
N LEU A 287 18.28 7.12 -20.15
CA LEU A 287 16.99 7.36 -19.51
C LEU A 287 16.85 8.85 -19.24
N TYR A 288 15.75 9.47 -19.65
CA TYR A 288 15.57 10.91 -19.44
C TYR A 288 14.13 11.27 -19.13
N GLY A 289 13.95 12.43 -18.50
CA GLY A 289 12.66 12.90 -18.03
C GLY A 289 12.58 14.42 -17.93
N GLY A 290 11.40 14.92 -17.58
CA GLY A 290 11.08 16.35 -17.55
C GLY A 290 9.67 16.63 -18.06
N GLU A 291 9.26 17.90 -18.03
CA GLU A 291 7.97 18.33 -18.60
C GLU A 291 8.10 19.48 -19.61
N ASN A 292 9.33 19.89 -19.91
CA ASN A 292 9.63 20.93 -20.88
C ASN A 292 9.93 20.31 -22.26
N ILE A 293 8.95 20.34 -23.17
CA ILE A 293 9.09 19.73 -24.50
C ILE A 293 10.16 20.40 -25.37
N ASP A 294 10.39 21.70 -25.20
CA ASP A 294 11.41 22.42 -25.98
C ASP A 294 12.80 22.01 -25.54
N TRP A 295 13.01 21.81 -24.23
CA TRP A 295 14.23 21.21 -23.71
C TRP A 295 14.40 19.77 -24.24
N ILE A 296 13.35 18.95 -24.17
CA ILE A 296 13.39 17.55 -24.64
C ILE A 296 13.80 17.47 -26.12
N ARG A 297 13.23 18.32 -26.98
CA ARG A 297 13.59 18.38 -28.41
C ARG A 297 15.06 18.74 -28.60
N LYS A 298 15.53 19.82 -27.96
CA LYS A 298 16.93 20.23 -28.07
C LYS A 298 17.88 19.15 -27.56
N PHE A 299 17.59 18.59 -26.39
CA PHE A 299 18.39 17.54 -25.77
C PHE A 299 18.48 16.29 -26.64
N THR A 300 17.35 15.75 -27.11
CA THR A 300 17.32 14.53 -27.93
C THR A 300 18.03 14.71 -29.26
N LEU A 301 17.88 15.86 -29.91
CA LEU A 301 18.58 16.18 -31.16
C LEU A 301 20.09 16.30 -30.94
N SER A 302 20.52 17.02 -29.89
CA SER A 302 21.95 17.19 -29.57
C SER A 302 22.61 15.86 -29.19
N ALA A 303 21.98 15.07 -28.31
CA ALA A 303 22.50 13.77 -27.91
C ALA A 303 22.64 12.81 -29.11
N ARG A 304 21.64 12.78 -30.00
CA ARG A 304 21.68 11.95 -31.22
C ARG A 304 22.74 12.44 -32.22
N ALA A 305 22.89 13.75 -32.39
CA ALA A 305 23.92 14.31 -33.26
C ALA A 305 25.33 13.92 -32.79
N ILE A 306 25.58 14.01 -31.48
CA ILE A 306 26.85 13.61 -30.87
C ILE A 306 27.07 12.10 -31.02
N ALA A 307 26.06 11.28 -30.71
CA ALA A 307 26.16 9.84 -30.85
C ALA A 307 26.46 9.42 -32.30
N ASN A 308 25.81 10.04 -33.28
CA ASN A 308 26.07 9.79 -34.70
C ASN A 308 27.50 10.20 -35.11
N ASN A 309 27.98 11.35 -34.62
CA ASN A 309 29.34 11.84 -34.90
C ASN A 309 30.39 10.86 -34.33
N LEU A 310 30.19 10.41 -33.10
CA LEU A 310 31.08 9.48 -32.40
C LEU A 310 30.83 8.00 -32.74
N GLN A 311 29.87 7.68 -33.61
CA GLN A 311 29.44 6.29 -33.91
C GLN A 311 29.05 5.47 -32.67
N VAL A 312 28.47 6.14 -31.66
CA VAL A 312 27.97 5.51 -30.44
C VAL A 312 26.57 4.93 -30.69
N PRO A 313 26.32 3.65 -30.36
CA PRO A 313 24.99 3.05 -30.47
C PRO A 313 24.09 3.53 -29.31
N LEU A 314 23.51 4.71 -29.45
CA LEU A 314 22.67 5.36 -28.45
C LEU A 314 21.21 4.92 -28.56
N GLU A 315 20.65 4.42 -27.45
CA GLU A 315 19.23 4.18 -27.25
C GLU A 315 18.70 5.12 -26.17
N MET A 316 17.60 5.82 -26.46
CA MET A 316 17.00 6.79 -25.55
C MET A 316 15.60 6.35 -25.16
N LEU A 317 15.27 6.40 -23.87
CA LEU A 317 13.94 6.11 -23.33
C LEU A 317 13.46 7.26 -22.45
N TYR A 318 12.27 7.77 -22.75
CA TYR A 318 11.62 8.78 -21.94
C TYR A 318 10.87 8.15 -20.75
N VAL A 319 11.24 8.56 -19.54
CA VAL A 319 10.74 8.02 -18.26
C VAL A 319 9.96 9.07 -17.46
N GLY A 320 9.79 10.28 -18.01
CA GLY A 320 8.89 11.29 -17.47
C GLY A 320 9.32 11.86 -16.12
N LYS A 321 8.33 12.22 -15.30
CA LYS A 321 8.48 12.95 -14.04
C LYS A 321 7.56 12.34 -12.99
N ARG A 322 7.88 12.45 -11.70
CA ARG A 322 7.20 11.74 -10.60
C ARG A 322 5.70 12.03 -10.52
N SER A 323 5.31 13.26 -10.84
CA SER A 323 3.91 13.66 -10.95
C SER A 323 3.53 13.74 -12.43
N PRO A 324 3.18 12.62 -13.09
CA PRO A 324 2.79 12.63 -14.50
C PRO A 324 1.44 13.33 -14.65
N ARG A 325 1.46 14.65 -14.75
CA ARG A 325 0.29 15.47 -15.10
C ARG A 325 0.07 15.42 -16.62
N ASP A 326 -0.96 16.10 -17.09
CA ASP A 326 -1.23 16.25 -18.53
C ASP A 326 -0.03 16.74 -19.34
N LYS A 327 0.90 17.50 -18.75
CA LYS A 327 2.15 17.90 -19.41
C LYS A 327 3.06 16.71 -19.77
N VAL A 328 3.21 15.73 -18.87
CA VAL A 328 4.04 14.53 -19.14
C VAL A 328 3.40 13.70 -20.25
N ARG A 329 2.07 13.61 -20.26
CA ARG A 329 1.28 13.00 -21.34
C ARG A 329 1.52 13.71 -22.68
N GLN A 330 1.44 15.04 -22.70
CA GLN A 330 1.69 15.82 -23.91
C GLN A 330 3.11 15.59 -24.43
N CYS A 331 4.11 15.57 -23.54
CA CYS A 331 5.49 15.26 -23.91
C CYS A 331 5.59 13.86 -24.54
N HIS A 332 4.99 12.85 -23.91
CA HIS A 332 4.98 11.47 -24.44
C HIS A 332 4.41 11.39 -25.86
N VAL A 333 3.24 12.00 -26.11
CA VAL A 333 2.60 12.06 -27.43
C VAL A 333 3.50 12.77 -28.45
N VAL A 334 4.12 13.87 -28.08
CA VAL A 334 5.01 14.62 -28.98
C VAL A 334 6.26 13.82 -29.31
N ILE A 335 6.90 13.18 -28.32
CA ILE A 335 8.09 12.36 -28.50
C ILE A 335 7.81 11.18 -29.44
N ASP A 336 6.67 10.49 -29.27
CA ASP A 336 6.30 9.38 -30.15
C ASP A 336 5.98 9.85 -31.57
N ARG A 337 5.25 10.96 -31.71
CA ARG A 337 4.90 11.54 -33.01
C ARG A 337 6.12 12.01 -33.79
N GLU A 338 7.05 12.69 -33.12
CA GLU A 338 8.27 13.26 -33.70
C GLU A 338 9.42 12.25 -33.75
N LYS A 339 9.22 11.04 -33.21
CA LYS A 339 10.21 9.95 -33.15
C LYS A 339 11.53 10.38 -32.54
N LEU A 340 11.47 11.20 -31.49
CA LEU A 340 12.65 11.74 -30.82
C LEU A 340 13.41 10.64 -30.06
N SER A 341 12.69 9.68 -29.47
CA SER A 341 13.23 8.55 -28.69
C SER A 341 12.20 7.43 -28.55
N HIS A 342 12.55 6.38 -27.81
CA HIS A 342 11.59 5.39 -27.36
C HIS A 342 10.73 5.94 -26.22
N VAL A 343 9.48 5.49 -26.19
CA VAL A 343 8.53 5.76 -25.11
C VAL A 343 7.88 4.46 -24.64
N PHE A 344 7.28 4.48 -23.45
CA PHE A 344 6.39 3.40 -23.01
C PHE A 344 5.13 3.35 -23.88
N SER A 345 4.43 2.21 -23.89
CA SER A 345 3.13 2.08 -24.55
C SER A 345 2.18 3.19 -24.13
N VAL A 346 1.49 3.83 -25.09
CA VAL A 346 0.54 4.93 -24.83
C VAL A 346 -0.61 4.49 -23.89
N ARG A 347 -0.88 3.18 -23.79
CA ARG A 347 -1.92 2.65 -22.89
C ARG A 347 -1.48 2.61 -21.43
N ASP A 348 -0.20 2.36 -21.19
CA ASP A 348 0.30 1.93 -19.87
C ASP A 348 1.42 2.86 -19.37
N TYR A 349 1.73 3.94 -20.09
CA TYR A 349 2.88 4.80 -19.75
C TYR A 349 2.77 5.42 -18.36
N TYR A 350 1.56 5.73 -17.88
CA TYR A 350 1.36 6.22 -16.51
C TYR A 350 1.86 5.20 -15.49
N ASP A 351 1.51 3.92 -15.67
CA ASP A 351 1.92 2.82 -14.82
C ASP A 351 3.44 2.68 -14.79
N TYR A 352 4.11 2.72 -15.95
CA TYR A 352 5.57 2.59 -16.03
C TYR A 352 6.33 3.81 -15.48
N VAL A 353 5.83 5.02 -15.73
CA VAL A 353 6.41 6.24 -15.13
C VAL A 353 6.24 6.20 -13.62
N TRP A 354 5.04 5.90 -13.12
CA TRP A 354 4.78 5.71 -11.70
C TRP A 354 5.69 4.64 -11.11
N TYR A 355 5.83 3.49 -11.79
CA TYR A 355 6.65 2.37 -11.33
C TYR A 355 8.11 2.75 -11.19
N PHE A 356 8.69 3.47 -12.17
CA PHE A 356 10.07 3.95 -12.08
C PHE A 356 10.30 4.77 -10.81
N TRP A 357 9.43 5.74 -10.54
CA TRP A 357 9.59 6.65 -9.41
C TRP A 357 9.27 6.01 -8.06
N VAL A 358 8.21 5.20 -7.96
CA VAL A 358 7.87 4.49 -6.71
C VAL A 358 8.95 3.46 -6.36
N ARG A 359 9.54 2.81 -7.36
CA ARG A 359 10.64 1.85 -7.20
C ARG A 359 11.90 2.54 -6.69
N LEU A 360 12.31 3.66 -7.29
CA LEU A 360 13.42 4.48 -6.79
C LEU A 360 13.20 4.93 -5.33
N TRP A 361 12.00 5.40 -5.01
CA TRP A 361 11.66 5.79 -3.65
C TRP A 361 11.67 4.60 -2.68
N SER A 362 11.23 3.43 -3.13
CA SER A 362 11.29 2.19 -2.36
C SER A 362 12.72 1.76 -2.08
N MET A 363 13.62 1.87 -3.06
CA MET A 363 15.05 1.59 -2.88
C MET A 363 15.66 2.47 -1.78
N TRP A 364 15.36 3.77 -1.83
CA TRP A 364 15.82 4.73 -0.83
C TRP A 364 15.38 4.35 0.60
N ASN A 365 14.10 4.06 0.78
CA ASN A 365 13.55 3.69 2.08
C ASN A 365 14.09 2.35 2.57
N SER A 366 14.22 1.36 1.68
CA SER A 366 14.82 0.06 1.99
C SER A 366 16.24 0.21 2.53
N LYS A 367 17.12 0.96 1.83
CA LYS A 367 18.49 1.25 2.28
C LYS A 367 18.52 1.96 3.64
N LYS A 368 17.64 2.95 3.84
CA LYS A 368 17.49 3.65 5.13
C LYS A 368 17.09 2.70 6.26
N HIS A 369 16.17 1.76 6.02
CA HIS A 369 15.75 0.78 7.02
C HIS A 369 16.85 -0.23 7.39
N ILE A 370 17.80 -0.49 6.49
CA ILE A 370 19.00 -1.28 6.75
C ILE A 370 20.02 -0.50 7.60
N GLY A 371 19.83 0.81 7.78
CA GLY A 371 20.69 1.68 8.58
C GLY A 371 21.83 2.31 7.81
N LEU A 372 21.80 2.24 6.47
CA LEU A 372 22.76 2.92 5.60
C LEU A 372 22.39 4.40 5.47
N THR A 373 23.42 5.23 5.35
CA THR A 373 23.29 6.68 5.18
C THR A 373 23.75 7.11 3.79
N VAL A 374 23.43 8.35 3.43
CA VAL A 374 23.85 8.95 2.16
C VAL A 374 25.36 9.06 2.12
N GLU A 375 25.99 9.29 3.26
CA GLU A 375 27.42 9.45 3.40
C GLU A 375 28.17 8.12 3.23
N ASP A 376 27.55 7.01 3.63
CA ASP A 376 28.19 5.70 3.71
C ASP A 376 27.94 4.81 2.47
N ASP A 377 26.88 5.08 1.69
CA ASP A 377 26.45 4.21 0.58
C ASP A 377 26.31 4.97 -0.75
N ARG A 378 27.16 4.62 -1.72
CA ARG A 378 27.14 5.23 -3.06
C ARG A 378 25.79 5.03 -3.76
N THR A 379 25.18 3.85 -3.65
CA THR A 379 23.88 3.59 -4.29
C THR A 379 22.80 4.53 -3.73
N MET A 380 22.82 4.78 -2.43
CA MET A 380 21.96 5.73 -1.76
C MET A 380 22.16 7.14 -2.31
N GLN A 381 23.40 7.65 -2.38
CA GLN A 381 23.70 8.95 -3.03
C GLN A 381 23.10 9.04 -4.42
N GLU A 382 23.29 7.98 -5.21
CA GLU A 382 22.85 7.96 -6.59
C GLU A 382 21.32 8.04 -6.73
N ILE A 383 20.60 7.30 -5.89
CA ILE A 383 19.14 7.35 -5.80
C ILE A 383 18.65 8.73 -5.34
N MET A 384 19.30 9.33 -4.33
CA MET A 384 18.94 10.67 -3.85
C MET A 384 19.03 11.70 -4.97
N ASP A 385 20.12 11.70 -5.72
CA ASP A 385 20.30 12.65 -6.82
C ASP A 385 19.16 12.53 -7.85
N LEU A 386 18.80 11.31 -8.27
CA LEU A 386 17.69 11.11 -9.19
C LEU A 386 16.35 11.58 -8.61
N LEU A 387 16.09 11.33 -7.32
CA LEU A 387 14.89 11.84 -6.65
C LEU A 387 14.86 13.37 -6.58
N THR A 388 16.02 14.03 -6.47
CA THR A 388 16.09 15.50 -6.52
C THR A 388 15.96 16.05 -7.94
N PHE A 389 16.29 15.27 -8.98
CA PHE A 389 16.13 15.70 -10.36
C PHE A 389 14.65 15.87 -10.76
N ASP A 390 13.73 15.23 -10.04
CA ASP A 390 12.30 15.51 -10.17
C ASP A 390 11.97 16.98 -9.86
N SER A 391 12.73 17.67 -9.00
CA SER A 391 12.48 19.10 -8.76
C SER A 391 12.99 20.00 -9.89
N SER A 392 13.66 19.45 -10.92
CA SER A 392 14.16 20.22 -12.05
C SER A 392 13.00 20.80 -12.86
N GLU A 393 13.06 22.11 -13.15
CA GLU A 393 12.09 22.81 -14.00
C GLU A 393 12.27 22.49 -15.49
N GLU A 394 13.47 22.07 -15.89
CA GLU A 394 13.76 21.68 -17.28
C GLU A 394 13.53 20.18 -17.49
N GLY A 395 14.59 19.40 -17.32
CA GLY A 395 14.58 17.94 -17.41
C GLY A 395 15.77 17.33 -16.68
N TRP A 396 16.01 16.05 -16.93
CA TRP A 396 17.12 15.28 -16.38
C TRP A 396 17.45 14.11 -17.30
N ALA A 397 18.66 13.59 -17.22
CA ALA A 397 19.03 12.35 -17.90
C ALA A 397 20.07 11.55 -17.13
N VAL A 398 20.08 10.25 -17.41
CA VAL A 398 21.04 9.25 -16.95
C VAL A 398 21.53 8.50 -18.18
N PHE A 399 22.85 8.46 -18.37
CA PHE A 399 23.50 7.68 -19.41
C PHE A 399 24.19 6.47 -18.79
N SER A 400 24.10 5.33 -19.44
CA SER A 400 24.82 4.11 -19.08
C SER A 400 25.44 3.47 -20.31
N ARG A 401 26.67 2.95 -20.23
CA ARG A 401 27.23 2.06 -21.27
C ARG A 401 27.04 0.62 -20.84
N GLY A 402 26.13 -0.09 -21.50
CA GLY A 402 25.72 -1.43 -21.06
C GLY A 402 25.38 -1.39 -19.57
N ASN A 403 26.00 -2.27 -18.78
CA ASN A 403 25.84 -2.33 -17.32
C ASN A 403 27.08 -1.86 -16.52
N PHE A 404 27.92 -1.01 -17.12
CA PHE A 404 29.23 -0.62 -16.56
C PHE A 404 29.24 0.83 -16.05
N GLU A 405 29.67 1.78 -16.87
CA GLU A 405 29.72 3.19 -16.46
C GLU A 405 28.34 3.81 -16.53
N MET A 406 28.04 4.64 -15.53
CA MET A 406 26.86 5.49 -15.51
C MET A 406 27.26 6.92 -15.20
N THR A 407 26.53 7.85 -15.79
CA THR A 407 26.56 9.27 -15.44
C THR A 407 25.15 9.83 -15.49
N LYS A 408 24.95 11.00 -14.88
CA LYS A 408 23.65 11.62 -14.75
C LYS A 408 23.80 13.14 -14.63
N GLY A 409 22.73 13.86 -14.91
CA GLY A 409 22.70 15.29 -14.67
C GLY A 409 21.31 15.88 -14.81
N LYS A 410 21.18 17.11 -14.32
CA LYS A 410 20.01 17.96 -14.54
C LYS A 410 20.09 18.62 -15.91
N GLY A 411 18.93 19.03 -16.42
CA GLY A 411 18.78 19.58 -17.77
C GLY A 411 19.57 20.87 -18.01
N ASP A 412 19.69 21.70 -16.97
CA ASP A 412 20.42 22.98 -16.98
C ASP A 412 21.93 22.80 -17.07
N VAL A 413 22.46 21.65 -16.64
CA VAL A 413 23.89 21.30 -16.77
C VAL A 413 24.13 20.47 -18.03
N LEU A 414 23.28 19.46 -18.29
CA LEU A 414 23.47 18.52 -19.39
C LEU A 414 23.40 19.19 -20.76
N LEU A 415 22.38 20.02 -21.00
CA LEU A 415 22.17 20.59 -22.32
C LEU A 415 23.34 21.51 -22.73
N PRO A 416 23.84 22.43 -21.88
CA PRO A 416 25.04 23.20 -22.19
C PRO A 416 26.30 22.36 -22.42
N VAL A 417 26.50 21.27 -21.66
CA VAL A 417 27.65 20.36 -21.86
C VAL A 417 27.59 19.70 -23.24
N LEU A 418 26.41 19.28 -23.68
CA LEU A 418 26.19 18.70 -25.01
C LEU A 418 26.32 19.75 -26.12
N GLU A 419 25.78 20.96 -25.94
CA GLU A 419 25.92 22.05 -26.92
C GLU A 419 27.40 22.46 -27.13
N ASN A 420 28.22 22.35 -26.09
CA ASN A 420 29.66 22.60 -26.13
C ASN A 420 30.50 21.37 -26.53
N PHE A 421 29.91 20.36 -27.16
CA PHE A 421 30.58 19.12 -27.57
C PHE A 421 31.90 19.33 -28.30
N ASN A 422 31.99 20.33 -29.18
CA ASN A 422 33.20 20.62 -29.94
C ASN A 422 34.45 20.87 -29.06
N ASN A 423 34.27 21.30 -27.81
CA ASN A 423 35.37 21.59 -26.89
C ASN A 423 35.99 20.33 -26.26
N TRP A 424 35.26 19.21 -26.25
CA TRP A 424 35.69 17.97 -25.61
C TRP A 424 35.59 16.74 -26.51
N ALA A 425 35.08 16.89 -27.74
CA ALA A 425 34.96 15.82 -28.73
C ALA A 425 36.27 15.04 -28.94
N ASN A 426 37.41 15.76 -28.94
CA ASN A 426 38.74 15.18 -29.09
C ASN A 426 39.19 14.29 -27.92
N LYS A 427 38.52 14.38 -26.76
CA LYS A 427 38.78 13.52 -25.58
C LYS A 427 38.13 12.14 -25.73
N VAL A 428 37.14 12.00 -26.61
CA VAL A 428 36.51 10.72 -26.92
C VAL A 428 37.25 10.06 -28.08
N ASP A 429 38.28 9.29 -27.75
CA ASP A 429 39.09 8.55 -28.73
C ASP A 429 38.44 7.22 -29.19
N HIS A 430 37.46 6.70 -28.44
CA HIS A 430 36.69 5.50 -28.76
C HIS A 430 35.23 5.67 -28.30
N PRO A 431 34.22 5.14 -29.03
CA PRO A 431 32.81 5.23 -28.65
C PRO A 431 32.52 4.79 -27.20
N ASP A 432 33.24 3.78 -26.70
CA ASP A 432 33.08 3.27 -25.34
C ASP A 432 33.45 4.28 -24.25
N LYS A 433 34.31 5.27 -24.55
CA LYS A 433 34.69 6.30 -23.56
C LYS A 433 33.67 7.43 -23.46
N PHE A 434 32.66 7.46 -24.32
CA PHE A 434 31.67 8.53 -24.37
C PHE A 434 31.06 8.83 -23.00
N VAL A 435 30.57 7.80 -22.29
CA VAL A 435 29.91 7.97 -20.99
C VAL A 435 30.89 8.47 -19.92
N THR A 436 32.12 7.95 -19.89
CA THR A 436 33.16 8.38 -18.93
C THR A 436 33.58 9.83 -19.15
N VAL A 437 33.80 10.23 -20.41
CA VAL A 437 34.18 11.61 -20.74
C VAL A 437 33.02 12.57 -20.46
N LEU A 438 31.78 12.18 -20.80
CA LEU A 438 30.60 12.96 -20.49
C LEU A 438 30.48 13.22 -18.98
N ASP A 439 30.73 12.20 -18.15
CA ASP A 439 30.74 12.32 -16.70
C ASP A 439 31.78 13.33 -16.18
N GLU A 440 32.98 13.32 -16.75
CA GLU A 440 34.02 14.29 -16.40
C GLU A 440 33.62 15.73 -16.77
N GLU A 441 33.02 15.94 -17.94
CA GLU A 441 32.61 17.27 -18.39
C GLU A 441 31.40 17.80 -17.60
N ILE A 442 30.45 16.92 -17.24
CA ILE A 442 29.36 17.27 -16.33
C ILE A 442 29.94 17.73 -15.00
N ARG A 443 30.82 16.94 -14.38
CA ARG A 443 31.47 17.26 -13.09
C ARG A 443 32.23 18.59 -13.10
N ARG A 444 32.86 18.96 -14.22
CA ARG A 444 33.54 20.26 -14.40
C ARG A 444 32.59 21.44 -14.49
N SER A 445 31.34 21.20 -14.93
CA SER A 445 30.33 22.24 -15.09
C SER A 445 29.53 22.53 -13.81
N HIS A 446 29.74 21.80 -12.71
CA HIS A 446 29.05 22.07 -11.45
C HIS A 446 29.61 23.34 -10.79
N PRO A 447 28.78 24.38 -10.54
CA PRO A 447 29.21 25.54 -9.76
C PRO A 447 29.40 25.14 -8.28
N GLU A 448 30.34 25.80 -7.58
CA GLU A 448 30.74 25.48 -6.20
C GLU A 448 29.59 25.49 -5.16
N HIS A 449 28.44 26.09 -5.48
CA HIS A 449 27.31 26.28 -4.56
C HIS A 449 25.93 26.05 -5.21
N HIS A 450 25.60 24.80 -5.54
CA HIS A 450 24.22 24.41 -5.87
C HIS A 450 23.62 23.54 -4.75
N CYS A 451 22.43 23.89 -4.26
CA CYS A 451 21.69 23.09 -3.29
C CYS A 451 20.49 22.43 -3.98
N ASN A 452 20.29 21.14 -3.76
CA ASN A 452 19.16 20.41 -4.32
C ASN A 452 17.88 20.65 -3.52
N CYS A 453 16.73 20.64 -4.21
CA CYS A 453 15.42 20.59 -3.58
C CYS A 453 14.91 19.15 -3.69
N LEU A 454 14.56 18.55 -2.55
CA LEU A 454 13.95 17.22 -2.52
C LEU A 454 12.47 17.36 -2.18
N ILE A 455 11.61 16.98 -3.12
CA ILE A 455 10.16 16.95 -2.89
C ILE A 455 9.76 15.52 -2.54
N LEU A 456 9.43 15.31 -1.27
CA LEU A 456 8.90 14.04 -0.77
C LEU A 456 7.37 14.11 -0.71
N PRO A 457 6.65 13.01 -0.99
CA PRO A 457 5.20 12.97 -0.89
C PRO A 457 4.82 13.10 0.59
N GLY A 458 3.69 13.76 0.86
CA GLY A 458 3.21 14.11 2.20
C GLY A 458 2.73 12.94 3.06
N GLN A 459 3.40 11.79 3.04
CA GLN A 459 3.09 10.67 3.94
C GLN A 459 3.87 10.87 5.25
N ALA A 460 3.15 11.37 6.26
CA ALA A 460 3.72 11.91 7.50
C ALA A 460 4.53 10.93 8.36
N GLU A 461 4.34 9.61 8.23
CA GLU A 461 4.97 8.62 9.11
C GLU A 461 6.37 8.14 8.66
N TYR A 462 6.80 8.41 7.42
CA TYR A 462 8.07 7.89 6.88
C TYR A 462 9.09 8.97 6.47
N LEU A 463 8.74 10.25 6.61
CA LEU A 463 9.64 11.35 6.26
C LEU A 463 10.84 11.38 7.22
N PRO A 464 12.10 11.32 6.72
CA PRO A 464 13.27 11.45 7.56
C PRO A 464 13.26 12.79 8.32
N GLU A 465 13.54 12.75 9.63
CA GLU A 465 13.73 13.98 10.42
C GLU A 465 14.96 14.77 9.96
N ARG A 466 15.95 14.06 9.40
CA ARG A 466 17.19 14.62 8.89
C ARG A 466 17.48 14.02 7.51
N VAL A 467 17.68 14.89 6.52
CA VAL A 467 18.19 14.56 5.19
C VAL A 467 19.42 15.41 4.96
N VAL A 468 20.49 14.82 4.43
CA VAL A 468 21.70 15.54 4.06
C VAL A 468 21.74 15.65 2.54
N CYS A 469 22.05 16.85 2.04
CA CYS A 469 22.19 17.10 0.61
C CYS A 469 23.41 16.35 0.07
N SER A 470 23.21 15.55 -0.98
CA SER A 470 24.27 14.81 -1.66
C SER A 470 25.33 15.70 -2.31
N GLU A 471 24.95 16.89 -2.80
CA GLU A 471 25.87 17.83 -3.46
C GLU A 471 26.73 18.61 -2.45
N CYS A 472 26.10 19.16 -1.40
CA CYS A 472 26.78 20.12 -0.51
C CYS A 472 27.05 19.59 0.91
N GLY A 473 26.58 18.39 1.25
CA GLY A 473 26.76 17.76 2.56
C GLY A 473 26.06 18.47 3.72
N LYS A 474 25.28 19.52 3.47
CA LYS A 474 24.52 20.25 4.50
C LYS A 474 23.19 19.56 4.77
N ILE A 475 22.69 19.72 6.01
CA ILE A 475 21.36 19.27 6.39
C ILE A 475 20.33 20.10 5.60
N MET A 476 19.42 19.41 4.92
CA MET A 476 18.31 20.03 4.20
C MET A 476 17.26 20.57 5.18
N GLU A 477 16.77 21.78 4.92
CA GLU A 477 15.65 22.36 5.66
C GLU A 477 14.32 21.70 5.23
N LYS A 478 13.48 21.38 6.21
CA LYS A 478 12.16 20.76 5.99
C LYS A 478 11.08 21.84 5.92
N PHE A 479 10.41 21.94 4.79
CA PHE A 479 9.22 22.78 4.61
C PHE A 479 8.02 21.93 4.20
N VAL A 480 6.82 22.31 4.66
CA VAL A 480 5.56 21.75 4.16
C VAL A 480 5.08 22.67 3.03
N MET A 481 4.96 22.12 1.82
CA MET A 481 4.48 22.86 0.66
C MET A 481 3.04 22.45 0.34
N TYR A 482 2.13 23.42 0.35
CA TYR A 482 0.79 23.27 -0.21
C TYR A 482 0.83 23.76 -1.66
N ARG A 483 0.63 22.86 -2.62
CA ARG A 483 0.57 23.21 -4.04
C ARG A 483 -0.88 23.06 -4.51
N CYS A 484 -1.48 24.16 -4.96
CA CYS A 484 -2.79 24.14 -5.60
C CYS A 484 -2.64 23.49 -6.99
N CYS A 485 -3.49 22.52 -7.30
CA CYS A 485 -3.61 21.98 -8.66
C CYS A 485 -4.53 22.92 -9.45
N THR A 486 -3.97 23.71 -10.35
CA THR A 486 -4.74 24.23 -11.48
C THR A 486 -4.54 23.24 -12.62
N ASP A 487 -5.64 22.57 -12.98
CA ASP A 487 -5.89 21.69 -14.12
C ASP A 487 -4.78 21.58 -15.18
#